data_AF-A0AAN0XXT6-F1
#
_entry.id   AF-A0AAN0XXT6-F1
#
_cell.length_a   1.000
_cell.length_b   1.000
_cell.length_c   1.000
_cell.angle_alpha   90.00
_cell.angle_beta   90.00
_cell.angle_gamma   90.00
#
_symmetry.space_group_name_H-M   'P 1'
#
loop_
_entity.id
_entity.type
_entity.pdbx_description
1 polymer ?
#
loop_
_entity_poly.entity_id
_entity_poly.type
_entity_poly.pdbx_seq_one_letter_code
_entity_poly.pdbx_strand_id
1 'polypeptide(L)'
;MNKGLVVVAVAVALGGGAYYANNMMIDTAASELVKQVESVVEGTSDSVVDIQIVNTEVSKGDVKQELAVYITDGNNRIPTPLYVTHTAKVGTFGMNVDGKLVLPKDKGLAEEFIREVTSFNESFTYSFAPATQSFDVQSSLALGVISEHRSSAKIGKMTMNITGTADDHTGQIVLDGATLVDGDSSFKLGKVTFDSVSSLELHKADLLLADATIVDEMGSYSVKDVKLNAQADVGEKTKVSYDWAVGTLDINNPMVDLPQSKMGLKGKIGDFDTQKLIALSDAAANNQVPIVQDVLFRIVGDGISFSDVDLYLNDSSIKGSLEVGAQDYTGLNDHQMGQKLGSAIKSELDVTLSPELVSRIGLPPQALNGYFELTKDNRYTTKLLIDGNSVTANGLPLR
;
A
#
# COMPACT_ATOMS: atom_id res chain seq x y z
N MET A 1 49.24 28.02 -45.38
CA MET A 1 48.72 27.30 -44.20
C MET A 1 47.65 26.32 -44.67
N ASN A 2 47.84 25.02 -44.43
CA ASN A 2 47.05 23.97 -45.10
C ASN A 2 45.67 23.82 -44.43
N LYS A 3 44.60 24.30 -45.07
CA LYS A 3 43.24 24.38 -44.50
C LYS A 3 42.70 23.03 -44.01
N GLY A 4 43.09 21.92 -44.66
CA GLY A 4 42.73 20.57 -44.21
C GLY A 4 43.37 20.16 -42.87
N LEU A 5 44.56 20.65 -42.57
CA LEU A 5 45.26 20.36 -41.30
C LEU A 5 44.65 21.13 -40.13
N VAL A 6 44.11 22.33 -40.40
CA VAL A 6 43.31 23.11 -39.44
C VAL A 6 41.96 22.44 -39.17
N VAL A 7 41.28 21.92 -40.20
CA VAL A 7 40.00 21.20 -40.04
C VAL A 7 40.18 19.90 -39.26
N VAL A 8 41.23 19.13 -39.53
CA VAL A 8 41.55 17.90 -38.76
C VAL A 8 41.96 18.25 -37.32
N ALA A 9 42.75 19.29 -37.10
CA ALA A 9 43.10 19.75 -35.75
C ALA A 9 41.88 20.24 -34.96
N VAL A 10 40.94 20.94 -35.61
CA VAL A 10 39.68 21.38 -35.01
C VAL A 10 38.76 20.18 -34.74
N ALA A 11 38.66 19.21 -35.65
CA ALA A 11 37.87 17.99 -35.45
C ALA A 11 38.43 17.08 -34.34
N VAL A 12 39.75 16.97 -34.22
CA VAL A 12 40.43 16.24 -33.15
C VAL A 12 40.32 16.98 -31.81
N ALA A 13 40.39 18.31 -31.81
CA ALA A 13 40.20 19.12 -30.60
C ALA A 13 38.74 19.10 -30.13
N LEU A 14 37.77 19.18 -31.04
CA LEU A 14 36.34 19.08 -30.73
C LEU A 14 35.94 17.66 -30.34
N GLY A 15 36.43 16.64 -31.07
CA GLY A 15 36.19 15.23 -30.75
C GLY A 15 36.86 14.80 -29.46
N GLY A 16 38.11 15.23 -29.22
CA GLY A 16 38.84 15.00 -27.98
C GLY A 16 38.27 15.78 -26.80
N GLY A 17 37.82 17.02 -27.01
CA GLY A 17 37.14 17.83 -26.01
C GLY A 17 35.75 17.30 -25.66
N ALA A 18 34.96 16.86 -26.64
CA ALA A 18 33.68 16.20 -26.42
C ALA A 18 33.85 14.84 -25.72
N TYR A 19 34.88 14.07 -26.06
CA TYR A 19 35.23 12.83 -25.38
C TYR A 19 35.64 13.07 -23.92
N TYR A 20 36.47 14.09 -23.65
CA TYR A 20 36.87 14.46 -22.29
C TYR A 20 35.70 14.98 -21.46
N ALA A 21 34.89 15.89 -22.03
CA ALA A 21 33.69 16.42 -21.37
C ALA A 21 32.68 15.30 -21.08
N ASN A 22 32.47 14.38 -22.03
CA ASN A 22 31.65 13.19 -21.84
C ASN A 22 32.16 12.35 -20.67
N ASN A 23 33.45 12.02 -20.63
CA ASN A 23 34.02 11.20 -19.56
C ASN A 23 33.94 11.91 -18.20
N MET A 24 34.21 13.22 -18.16
CA MET A 24 34.07 14.03 -16.94
C MET A 24 32.62 14.04 -16.43
N MET A 25 31.63 14.18 -17.32
CA MET A 25 30.20 14.13 -16.97
C MET A 25 29.79 12.75 -16.49
N ILE A 26 30.26 11.68 -17.14
CA ILE A 26 30.04 10.30 -16.73
C ILE A 26 30.61 10.04 -15.32
N ASP A 27 31.87 10.44 -15.08
CA ASP A 27 32.54 10.23 -13.79
C ASP A 27 31.88 11.07 -12.68
N THR A 28 31.42 12.28 -13.00
CA THR A 28 30.68 13.14 -12.06
C THR A 28 29.33 12.53 -11.70
N ALA A 29 28.57 12.05 -12.69
CA ALA A 29 27.29 11.38 -12.48
C ALA A 29 27.46 10.06 -11.70
N ALA A 30 28.51 9.29 -11.99
CA ALA A 30 28.84 8.07 -11.23
C ALA A 30 29.19 8.38 -9.76
N SER A 31 29.95 9.45 -9.52
CA SER A 31 30.29 9.89 -8.16
C SER A 31 29.08 10.41 -7.39
N GLU A 32 28.17 11.11 -8.08
CA GLU A 32 26.91 11.56 -7.48
C GLU A 32 25.99 10.39 -7.16
N LEU A 33 25.90 9.38 -8.04
CA LEU A 33 25.15 8.15 -7.77
C LEU A 33 25.64 7.46 -6.48
N VAL A 34 26.95 7.35 -6.28
CA VAL A 34 27.54 6.80 -5.05
C VAL A 34 27.06 7.57 -3.81
N LYS A 35 27.15 8.91 -3.84
CA LYS A 35 26.71 9.75 -2.71
C LYS A 35 25.22 9.61 -2.42
N GLN A 36 24.39 9.51 -3.45
CA GLN A 36 22.96 9.32 -3.29
C GLN A 36 22.66 7.95 -2.65
N VAL A 37 23.35 6.89 -3.07
CA VAL A 37 23.24 5.57 -2.43
C VAL A 37 23.68 5.64 -0.96
N GLU A 38 24.80 6.29 -0.66
CA GLU A 38 25.28 6.52 0.73
C GLU A 38 24.24 7.26 1.57
N SER A 39 23.70 8.36 1.06
CA SER A 39 22.67 9.13 1.76
C SER A 39 21.39 8.32 2.01
N VAL A 40 20.99 7.48 1.06
CA VAL A 40 19.82 6.60 1.24
C VAL A 40 20.10 5.53 2.28
N VAL A 41 21.30 4.94 2.29
CA VAL A 41 21.73 3.94 3.29
C VAL A 41 21.69 4.53 4.70
N GLU A 42 22.22 5.74 4.87
CA GLU A 42 22.19 6.46 6.15
C GLU A 42 20.74 6.77 6.59
N GLY A 43 19.88 7.17 5.66
CA GLY A 43 18.48 7.50 5.96
C GLY A 43 17.57 6.28 6.17
N THR A 44 17.92 5.12 5.63
CA THR A 44 17.11 3.88 5.72
C THR A 44 17.42 3.08 6.99
N SER A 45 18.56 3.34 7.63
CA SER A 45 18.92 2.64 8.86
C SER A 45 18.00 3.07 10.01
N ASP A 46 17.17 2.14 10.49
CA ASP A 46 16.17 2.36 11.53
C ASP A 46 16.31 1.32 12.67
N SER A 47 15.27 1.17 13.50
CA SER A 47 15.29 0.21 14.61
C SER A 47 15.19 -1.27 14.19
N VAL A 48 14.90 -1.55 12.92
CA VAL A 48 14.65 -2.91 12.38
C VAL A 48 15.73 -3.34 11.38
N VAL A 49 16.34 -2.38 10.68
CA VAL A 49 17.39 -2.64 9.69
C VAL A 49 18.54 -1.64 9.85
N ASP A 50 19.77 -2.16 9.86
CA ASP A 50 20.99 -1.36 9.75
C ASP A 50 21.71 -1.73 8.45
N ILE A 51 22.00 -0.73 7.61
CA ILE A 51 22.62 -0.95 6.30
C ILE A 51 24.01 -0.33 6.30
N GLN A 52 25.01 -1.09 5.87
CA GLN A 52 26.39 -0.64 5.78
C GLN A 52 26.94 -0.83 4.39
N ILE A 53 27.68 0.17 3.90
CA ILE A 53 28.47 0.04 2.67
C ILE A 53 29.82 -0.58 3.04
N VAL A 54 30.08 -1.76 2.48
CA VAL A 54 31.28 -2.56 2.73
C VAL A 54 32.40 -2.16 1.77
N ASN A 55 32.06 -1.94 0.51
CA ASN A 55 33.01 -1.59 -0.54
C ASN A 55 32.32 -0.75 -1.63
N THR A 56 33.09 0.16 -2.23
CA THR A 56 32.66 0.99 -3.36
C THR A 56 33.80 1.07 -4.39
N GLU A 57 33.49 0.75 -5.64
CA GLU A 57 34.39 0.82 -6.78
C GLU A 57 33.73 1.63 -7.90
N VAL A 58 34.44 2.62 -8.45
CA VAL A 58 33.99 3.42 -9.60
C VAL A 58 35.07 3.37 -10.67
N SER A 59 34.70 2.97 -11.89
CA SER A 59 35.62 2.92 -13.03
C SER A 59 34.92 3.22 -14.35
N LYS A 60 35.28 4.34 -15.00
CA LYS A 60 34.82 4.71 -16.35
C LYS A 60 33.29 4.68 -16.52
N GLY A 61 32.56 5.18 -15.53
CA GLY A 61 31.09 5.17 -15.50
C GLY A 61 30.44 3.88 -15.01
N ASP A 62 31.21 2.82 -14.76
CA ASP A 62 30.73 1.64 -14.04
C ASP A 62 30.86 1.88 -12.53
N VAL A 63 29.79 1.64 -11.78
CA VAL A 63 29.72 1.72 -10.33
C VAL A 63 29.45 0.32 -9.79
N LYS A 64 30.18 -0.08 -8.76
CA LYS A 64 29.96 -1.32 -8.02
C LYS A 64 30.04 -1.04 -6.52
N GLN A 65 29.01 -1.44 -5.79
CA GLN A 65 28.96 -1.31 -4.33
C GLN A 65 28.55 -2.65 -3.71
N GLU A 66 29.18 -3.01 -2.59
CA GLU A 66 28.77 -4.15 -1.76
C GLU A 66 28.17 -3.59 -0.47
N LEU A 67 26.94 -3.98 -0.16
CA LEU A 67 26.22 -3.58 1.03
C LEU A 67 26.04 -4.80 1.95
N ALA A 68 26.11 -4.57 3.25
CA ALA A 68 25.72 -5.52 4.28
C ALA A 68 24.47 -4.99 4.98
N VAL A 69 23.40 -5.77 4.93
CA VAL A 69 22.11 -5.46 5.57
C VAL A 69 22.00 -6.32 6.82
N TYR A 70 22.02 -5.69 7.98
CA TYR A 70 21.81 -6.34 9.27
C TYR A 70 20.36 -6.18 9.69
N ILE A 71 19.72 -7.27 10.06
CA ILE A 71 18.44 -7.24 10.75
C ILE A 71 18.71 -6.95 12.22
N THR A 72 17.97 -6.03 12.83
CA THR A 72 18.09 -5.70 14.26
C THR A 72 16.90 -6.23 15.05
N ASP A 73 17.19 -6.83 16.20
CA ASP A 73 16.21 -7.15 17.25
C ASP A 73 16.42 -6.16 18.40
N GLY A 74 15.64 -5.08 18.39
CA GLY A 74 15.87 -3.91 19.23
C GLY A 74 17.21 -3.26 18.92
N ASN A 75 18.14 -3.24 19.88
CA ASN A 75 19.47 -2.64 19.73
C ASN A 75 20.55 -3.63 19.25
N ASN A 76 20.21 -4.91 19.06
CA ASN A 76 21.18 -5.94 18.72
C ASN A 76 21.03 -6.35 17.26
N ARG A 77 22.15 -6.41 16.53
CA ARG A 77 22.18 -6.99 15.18
C ARG A 77 22.14 -8.51 15.27
N ILE A 78 21.37 -9.14 14.38
CA ILE A 78 21.57 -10.55 14.06
C ILE A 78 23.01 -10.69 13.51
N PRO A 79 23.82 -11.66 13.98
CA PRO A 79 25.26 -11.69 13.69
C PRO A 79 25.61 -11.80 12.21
N THR A 80 24.79 -12.52 11.45
CA THR A 80 25.00 -12.78 10.02
C THR A 80 24.21 -11.76 9.18
N PRO A 81 24.86 -10.91 8.36
CA PRO A 81 24.15 -9.98 7.48
C PRO A 81 23.66 -10.65 6.20
N LEU A 82 22.73 -9.99 5.53
CA LEU A 82 22.41 -10.22 4.12
C LEU A 82 23.29 -9.33 3.25
N TYR A 83 24.12 -9.92 2.38
CA TYR A 83 24.93 -9.14 1.44
C TYR A 83 24.12 -8.79 0.19
N VAL A 84 24.32 -7.58 -0.32
CA VAL A 84 23.73 -7.09 -1.57
C VAL A 84 24.83 -6.50 -2.43
N THR A 85 24.93 -6.93 -3.68
CA THR A 85 25.82 -6.31 -4.67
C THR A 85 25.01 -5.39 -5.57
N HIS A 86 25.32 -4.10 -5.53
CA HIS A 86 24.82 -3.11 -6.46
C HIS A 86 25.83 -2.91 -7.59
N THR A 87 25.35 -2.95 -8.84
CA THR A 87 26.15 -2.53 -10.00
C THR A 87 25.33 -1.62 -10.88
N ALA A 88 25.91 -0.53 -11.33
CA ALA A 88 25.28 0.42 -12.24
C ALA A 88 26.24 0.86 -13.33
N LYS A 89 25.70 1.28 -14.47
CA LYS A 89 26.44 1.82 -15.60
C LYS A 89 25.83 3.14 -16.03
N VAL A 90 26.66 4.17 -16.05
CA VAL A 90 26.29 5.52 -16.50
C VAL A 90 26.51 5.64 -18.01
N GLY A 91 25.45 5.98 -18.73
CA GLY A 91 25.44 6.20 -20.16
C GLY A 91 26.14 7.50 -20.58
N THR A 92 26.30 7.68 -21.88
CA THR A 92 26.95 8.87 -22.48
C THR A 92 26.33 10.16 -21.95
N PHE A 93 27.18 11.12 -21.58
CA PHE A 93 26.83 12.41 -20.97
C PHE A 93 25.99 12.31 -19.67
N GLY A 94 25.97 11.14 -19.01
CA GLY A 94 25.12 10.92 -17.84
C GLY A 94 23.62 10.90 -18.17
N MET A 95 23.23 10.63 -19.42
CA MET A 95 21.83 10.69 -19.87
C MET A 95 20.99 9.49 -19.43
N ASN A 96 21.62 8.39 -19.03
CA ASN A 96 20.94 7.21 -18.50
C ASN A 96 21.81 6.54 -17.44
N VAL A 97 21.19 5.86 -16.49
CA VAL A 97 21.83 5.00 -15.50
C VAL A 97 21.08 3.67 -15.51
N ASP A 98 21.75 2.60 -15.94
CA ASP A 98 21.20 1.25 -15.89
C ASP A 98 21.87 0.49 -14.75
N GLY A 99 21.09 -0.04 -13.81
CA GLY A 99 21.61 -0.75 -12.66
C GLY A 99 20.89 -2.03 -12.32
N LYS A 100 21.50 -2.79 -11.43
CA LYS A 100 20.96 -4.04 -10.89
C LYS A 100 21.41 -4.26 -9.45
N LEU A 101 20.58 -4.98 -8.70
CA LEU A 101 20.92 -5.52 -7.39
C LEU A 101 20.93 -7.05 -7.47
N VAL A 102 21.93 -7.66 -6.85
CA VAL A 102 22.10 -9.12 -6.80
C VAL A 102 22.40 -9.52 -5.37
N LEU A 103 21.86 -10.67 -4.95
CA LEU A 103 22.15 -11.27 -3.65
C LEU A 103 23.26 -12.32 -3.85
N PRO A 104 24.49 -12.10 -3.36
CA PRO A 104 25.54 -13.12 -3.44
C PRO A 104 25.10 -14.39 -2.69
N LYS A 105 25.04 -15.51 -3.42
CA LYS A 105 24.49 -16.79 -2.94
C LYS A 105 25.47 -17.60 -2.08
N ASP A 106 26.70 -17.12 -1.99
CA ASP A 106 27.86 -17.78 -1.38
C ASP A 106 28.34 -17.06 -0.11
N LYS A 107 27.55 -16.11 0.43
CA LYS A 107 27.90 -15.36 1.64
C LYS A 107 26.69 -15.05 2.51
N GLY A 108 26.93 -14.94 3.82
CA GLY A 108 25.97 -14.42 4.80
C GLY A 108 24.67 -15.22 4.88
N LEU A 109 23.57 -14.54 5.19
CA LEU A 109 22.25 -15.19 5.35
C LEU A 109 21.76 -15.87 4.07
N ALA A 110 22.17 -15.39 2.89
CA ALA A 110 21.79 -16.01 1.64
C ALA A 110 22.42 -17.40 1.48
N GLU A 111 23.67 -17.60 1.92
CA GLU A 111 24.31 -18.92 1.89
C GLU A 111 23.63 -19.91 2.83
N GLU A 112 23.33 -19.48 4.07
CA GLU A 112 22.64 -20.29 5.06
C GLU A 112 21.25 -20.69 4.54
N PHE A 113 20.49 -19.72 4.03
CA PHE A 113 19.16 -19.94 3.48
C PHE A 113 19.16 -20.86 2.26
N ILE A 114 20.12 -20.73 1.34
CA ILE A 114 20.20 -21.53 0.11
C ILE A 114 20.45 -23.01 0.40
N ARG A 115 21.07 -23.35 1.53
CA ARG A 115 21.22 -24.75 1.95
C ARG A 115 19.89 -25.41 2.27
N GLU A 116 18.87 -24.62 2.60
CA GLU A 116 17.55 -25.09 3.06
C GLU A 116 16.46 -24.95 2.00
N VAL A 117 16.70 -24.19 0.92
CA VAL A 117 15.77 -24.07 -0.22
C VAL A 117 16.17 -24.92 -1.42
N THR A 118 15.15 -25.44 -2.11
CA THR A 118 15.33 -26.18 -3.38
C THR A 118 15.76 -25.29 -4.56
N SER A 119 15.44 -23.99 -4.54
CA SER A 119 15.90 -23.02 -5.54
C SER A 119 15.80 -21.60 -5.01
N PHE A 120 16.66 -20.70 -5.49
CA PHE A 120 16.61 -19.28 -5.19
C PHE A 120 16.98 -18.50 -6.45
N ASN A 121 16.03 -17.74 -7.01
CA ASN A 121 16.25 -16.93 -8.21
C ASN A 121 15.75 -15.50 -7.99
N GLU A 122 16.67 -14.56 -8.09
CA GLU A 122 16.45 -13.14 -7.90
C GLU A 122 16.90 -12.37 -9.15
N SER A 123 16.18 -11.31 -9.47
CA SER A 123 16.53 -10.35 -10.48
C SER A 123 15.97 -9.01 -10.06
N PHE A 124 16.82 -8.02 -9.84
CA PHE A 124 16.40 -6.64 -9.64
C PHE A 124 17.19 -5.79 -10.62
N THR A 125 16.48 -5.07 -11.48
CA THR A 125 17.05 -4.17 -12.48
C THR A 125 16.33 -2.83 -12.41
N TYR A 126 17.06 -1.75 -12.65
CA TYR A 126 16.46 -0.43 -12.80
C TYR A 126 17.13 0.33 -13.93
N SER A 127 16.39 1.25 -14.54
CA SER A 127 16.93 2.28 -15.42
C SER A 127 16.43 3.64 -14.93
N PHE A 128 17.27 4.66 -15.06
CA PHE A 128 16.95 6.03 -14.70
C PHE A 128 17.48 6.98 -15.76
N ALA A 129 16.60 7.79 -16.34
CA ALA A 129 16.94 8.81 -17.30
C ALA A 129 16.86 10.20 -16.63
N PRO A 130 17.99 10.83 -16.26
CA PRO A 130 17.97 12.08 -15.51
C PRO A 130 17.33 13.25 -16.26
N ALA A 131 17.45 13.27 -17.59
CA ALA A 131 16.90 14.35 -18.43
C ALA A 131 15.37 14.44 -18.37
N THR A 132 14.70 13.31 -18.22
CA THR A 132 13.24 13.20 -18.10
C THR A 132 12.79 12.88 -16.67
N GLN A 133 13.74 12.71 -15.74
CA GLN A 133 13.51 12.24 -14.37
C GLN A 133 12.66 10.97 -14.31
N SER A 134 12.78 10.11 -15.34
CA SER A 134 11.99 8.90 -15.45
C SER A 134 12.78 7.69 -14.96
N PHE A 135 12.09 6.76 -14.32
CA PHE A 135 12.63 5.49 -13.85
C PHE A 135 11.77 4.32 -14.33
N ASP A 136 12.41 3.17 -14.46
CA ASP A 136 11.78 1.86 -14.66
C ASP A 136 12.51 0.87 -13.77
N VAL A 137 11.80 0.27 -12.82
CA VAL A 137 12.29 -0.70 -11.84
C VAL A 137 11.54 -2.00 -12.05
N GLN A 138 12.29 -3.08 -12.23
CA GLN A 138 11.75 -4.43 -12.38
C GLN A 138 12.46 -5.36 -11.40
N SER A 139 11.67 -6.07 -10.62
CA SER A 139 12.15 -7.04 -9.65
C SER A 139 11.37 -8.33 -9.76
N SER A 140 12.08 -9.44 -9.56
CA SER A 140 11.53 -10.78 -9.49
C SER A 140 12.30 -11.57 -8.46
N LEU A 141 11.59 -12.20 -7.53
CA LEU A 141 12.13 -13.15 -6.57
C LEU A 141 11.32 -14.44 -6.64
N ALA A 142 11.97 -15.56 -6.90
CA ALA A 142 11.37 -16.88 -6.87
C ALA A 142 12.10 -17.75 -5.87
N LEU A 143 11.35 -18.23 -4.88
CA LEU A 143 11.83 -19.12 -3.83
C LEU A 143 11.33 -20.54 -4.10
N GLY A 144 12.20 -21.51 -3.87
CA GLY A 144 11.84 -22.92 -3.88
C GLY A 144 11.03 -23.30 -2.65
N VAL A 145 10.76 -24.60 -2.52
CA VAL A 145 10.24 -25.18 -1.29
C VAL A 145 11.36 -25.26 -0.25
N ILE A 146 11.04 -24.85 0.98
CA ILE A 146 11.77 -25.14 2.22
C ILE A 146 11.03 -26.30 2.88
N SER A 147 11.73 -27.35 3.25
CA SER A 147 11.10 -28.51 3.89
C SER A 147 11.95 -29.04 5.02
N GLU A 148 11.34 -29.18 6.19
CA GLU A 148 11.94 -29.82 7.35
C GLU A 148 10.92 -30.81 7.94
N HIS A 149 11.22 -32.11 7.84
CA HIS A 149 10.35 -33.18 8.35
C HIS A 149 8.90 -33.12 7.85
N ARG A 150 7.95 -32.74 8.72
CA ARG A 150 6.51 -32.63 8.42
C ARG A 150 6.08 -31.20 8.12
N SER A 151 7.02 -30.26 8.10
CA SER A 151 6.76 -28.85 7.88
C SER A 151 7.35 -28.45 6.53
N SER A 152 6.60 -27.67 5.76
CA SER A 152 7.08 -27.16 4.48
C SER A 152 6.56 -25.76 4.24
N ALA A 153 7.40 -24.91 3.67
CA ALA A 153 7.06 -23.57 3.24
C ALA A 153 7.36 -23.45 1.75
N LYS A 154 6.40 -22.91 1.00
CA LYS A 154 6.55 -22.55 -0.40
C LYS A 154 6.06 -21.13 -0.59
N ILE A 155 6.94 -20.26 -1.08
CA ILE A 155 6.58 -18.90 -1.46
C ILE A 155 6.63 -18.85 -2.98
N GLY A 156 5.52 -18.47 -3.60
CA GLY A 156 5.40 -18.29 -5.05
C GLY A 156 6.31 -17.16 -5.53
N LYS A 157 6.43 -17.02 -6.84
CA LYS A 157 7.21 -15.93 -7.43
C LYS A 157 6.59 -14.59 -7.02
N MET A 158 7.44 -13.70 -6.52
CA MET A 158 7.14 -12.31 -6.28
C MET A 158 7.69 -11.50 -7.45
N THR A 159 6.90 -10.60 -8.02
CA THR A 159 7.37 -9.62 -9.02
C THR A 159 6.93 -8.23 -8.64
N MET A 160 7.78 -7.25 -8.88
CA MET A 160 7.48 -5.84 -8.71
C MET A 160 7.91 -5.10 -9.96
N ASN A 161 7.04 -4.25 -10.50
CA ASN A 161 7.36 -3.34 -11.58
C ASN A 161 6.92 -1.93 -11.17
N ILE A 162 7.79 -0.93 -11.28
CA ILE A 162 7.44 0.46 -11.03
C ILE A 162 8.02 1.30 -12.15
N THR A 163 7.19 2.09 -12.82
CA THR A 163 7.59 2.88 -13.98
C THR A 163 6.97 4.26 -13.92
N GLY A 164 7.72 5.30 -14.29
CA GLY A 164 7.20 6.67 -14.34
C GLY A 164 8.26 7.70 -13.98
N THR A 165 7.83 8.77 -13.34
CA THR A 165 8.65 9.84 -12.75
C THR A 165 8.34 9.96 -11.26
N ALA A 166 9.06 10.83 -10.54
CA ALA A 166 8.77 11.08 -9.12
C ALA A 166 7.30 11.54 -8.89
N ASP A 167 6.76 12.31 -9.82
CA ASP A 167 5.43 12.91 -9.70
C ASP A 167 4.31 12.05 -10.31
N ASP A 168 4.62 11.25 -11.33
CA ASP A 168 3.65 10.42 -12.05
C ASP A 168 4.20 9.00 -12.28
N HIS A 169 3.68 8.01 -11.57
CA HIS A 169 4.15 6.63 -11.67
C HIS A 169 3.05 5.60 -11.49
N THR A 170 3.30 4.43 -12.08
CA THR A 170 2.50 3.23 -11.89
C THR A 170 3.35 2.14 -11.24
N GLY A 171 2.80 1.46 -10.24
CA GLY A 171 3.41 0.33 -9.58
C GLY A 171 2.54 -0.92 -9.71
N GLN A 172 3.16 -2.08 -9.82
CA GLN A 172 2.51 -3.37 -9.71
C GLN A 172 3.38 -4.32 -8.88
N ILE A 173 2.82 -4.92 -7.84
CA ILE A 173 3.42 -6.00 -7.06
C ILE A 173 2.52 -7.22 -7.17
N VAL A 174 3.10 -8.37 -7.51
CA VAL A 174 2.40 -9.65 -7.60
C VAL A 174 3.13 -10.68 -6.77
N LEU A 175 2.39 -11.43 -5.95
CA LEU A 175 2.86 -12.65 -5.31
C LEU A 175 2.01 -13.81 -5.83
N ASP A 176 2.62 -14.81 -6.44
CA ASP A 176 1.94 -16.00 -7.01
C ASP A 176 1.44 -17.00 -5.94
N GLY A 177 1.22 -16.52 -4.71
CA GLY A 177 0.75 -17.26 -3.57
C GLY A 177 1.85 -17.72 -2.62
N ALA A 178 1.43 -18.29 -1.50
CA ALA A 178 2.29 -18.91 -0.51
C ALA A 178 1.57 -20.12 0.10
N THR A 179 2.32 -21.09 0.59
CA THR A 179 1.77 -22.22 1.32
C THR A 179 2.71 -22.58 2.45
N LEU A 180 2.18 -22.67 3.66
CA LEU A 180 2.85 -23.19 4.84
C LEU A 180 2.08 -24.42 5.28
N VAL A 181 2.77 -25.52 5.50
CA VAL A 181 2.22 -26.75 6.06
C VAL A 181 3.04 -27.06 7.29
N ASP A 182 2.38 -27.35 8.39
CA ASP A 182 3.02 -27.77 9.64
C ASP A 182 2.20 -28.88 10.29
N GLY A 183 2.62 -30.13 10.06
CA GLY A 183 1.86 -31.30 10.48
C GLY A 183 0.50 -31.37 9.79
N ASP A 184 -0.58 -31.34 10.59
CA ASP A 184 -1.97 -31.36 10.10
C ASP A 184 -2.55 -29.96 9.87
N SER A 185 -1.79 -28.91 10.23
CA SER A 185 -2.17 -27.51 10.00
C SER A 185 -1.60 -27.00 8.69
N SER A 186 -2.34 -26.13 8.01
CA SER A 186 -1.84 -25.47 6.81
C SER A 186 -2.39 -24.06 6.64
N PHE A 187 -1.57 -23.20 6.06
CA PHE A 187 -1.95 -21.90 5.55
C PHE A 187 -1.67 -21.86 4.06
N LYS A 188 -2.66 -21.44 3.27
CA LYS A 188 -2.53 -21.20 1.85
C LYS A 188 -2.93 -19.76 1.56
N LEU A 189 -2.06 -19.04 0.89
CA LEU A 189 -2.33 -17.75 0.26
C LEU A 189 -2.33 -17.98 -1.25
N GLY A 190 -3.43 -17.64 -1.90
CA GLY A 190 -3.53 -17.53 -3.34
C GLY A 190 -2.80 -16.31 -3.89
N LYS A 191 -2.97 -16.04 -5.17
CA LYS A 191 -2.33 -14.90 -5.82
C LYS A 191 -2.75 -13.58 -5.16
N VAL A 192 -1.77 -12.75 -4.82
CA VAL A 192 -1.96 -11.37 -4.37
C VAL A 192 -1.46 -10.45 -5.48
N THR A 193 -2.22 -9.40 -5.78
CA THR A 193 -1.81 -8.33 -6.70
C THR A 193 -2.10 -6.99 -6.05
N PHE A 194 -1.13 -6.09 -6.11
CA PHE A 194 -1.25 -4.71 -5.67
C PHE A 194 -0.86 -3.83 -6.85
N ASP A 195 -1.80 -3.07 -7.38
CA ASP A 195 -1.58 -2.10 -8.45
C ASP A 195 -1.74 -0.70 -7.87
N SER A 196 -0.81 0.20 -8.19
CA SER A 196 -0.88 1.60 -7.80
C SER A 196 -0.69 2.52 -8.98
N VAL A 197 -1.36 3.66 -8.95
CA VAL A 197 -1.17 4.78 -9.86
C VAL A 197 -1.10 6.03 -9.01
N SER A 198 -0.09 6.87 -9.23
CA SER A 198 0.05 8.13 -8.53
C SER A 198 0.42 9.21 -9.53
N SER A 199 -0.33 10.30 -9.53
CA SER A 199 -0.13 11.50 -10.36
C SER A 199 -0.64 12.72 -9.59
N LEU A 200 -0.46 13.92 -10.14
CA LEU A 200 -0.95 15.16 -9.53
C LEU A 200 -2.47 15.22 -9.31
N GLU A 201 -3.24 14.54 -10.15
CA GLU A 201 -4.72 14.59 -10.14
C GLU A 201 -5.36 13.30 -9.60
N LEU A 202 -4.58 12.24 -9.43
CA LEU A 202 -5.10 10.91 -9.12
C LEU A 202 -4.09 10.08 -8.33
N HIS A 203 -4.52 9.58 -7.18
CA HIS A 203 -3.85 8.49 -6.47
C HIS A 203 -4.80 7.30 -6.36
N LYS A 204 -4.36 6.13 -6.80
CA LYS A 204 -5.15 4.91 -6.81
C LYS A 204 -4.33 3.74 -6.30
N ALA A 205 -4.96 2.89 -5.49
CA ALA A 205 -4.41 1.63 -5.01
C ALA A 205 -5.48 0.55 -5.11
N ASP A 206 -5.19 -0.50 -5.88
CA ASP A 206 -6.02 -1.69 -6.03
C ASP A 206 -5.28 -2.89 -5.45
N LEU A 207 -5.88 -3.56 -4.47
CA LEU A 207 -5.39 -4.81 -3.90
C LEU A 207 -6.40 -5.93 -4.20
N LEU A 208 -5.88 -7.02 -4.76
CA LEU A 208 -6.63 -8.23 -5.08
C LEU A 208 -5.97 -9.42 -4.40
N LEU A 209 -6.78 -10.23 -3.71
CA LEU A 209 -6.39 -11.52 -3.15
C LEU A 209 -7.36 -12.57 -3.68
N ALA A 210 -6.84 -13.52 -4.46
CA ALA A 210 -7.65 -14.56 -5.09
C ALA A 210 -8.30 -15.50 -4.06
N ASP A 211 -7.50 -16.02 -3.13
CA ASP A 211 -7.97 -16.88 -2.05
C ASP A 211 -6.98 -16.86 -0.88
N ALA A 212 -7.46 -17.08 0.35
CA ALA A 212 -6.62 -17.45 1.47
C ALA A 212 -7.35 -18.47 2.34
N THR A 213 -6.64 -19.48 2.82
CA THR A 213 -7.20 -20.57 3.61
C THR A 213 -6.28 -20.90 4.78
N ILE A 214 -6.86 -21.05 5.96
CA ILE A 214 -6.23 -21.65 7.14
C ILE A 214 -6.97 -22.96 7.43
N VAL A 215 -6.23 -24.02 7.68
CA VAL A 215 -6.74 -25.32 8.16
C VAL A 215 -5.97 -25.71 9.40
N ASP A 216 -6.68 -26.11 10.44
CA ASP A 216 -6.12 -26.64 11.68
C ASP A 216 -7.05 -27.73 12.26
N GLU A 217 -6.74 -28.21 13.47
CA GLU A 217 -7.55 -29.21 14.17
C GLU A 217 -8.98 -28.74 14.49
N MET A 218 -9.23 -27.42 14.53
CA MET A 218 -10.54 -26.83 14.80
C MET A 218 -11.38 -26.66 13.53
N GLY A 219 -10.79 -26.80 12.34
CA GLY A 219 -11.51 -26.76 11.07
C GLY A 219 -10.79 -25.96 10.00
N SER A 220 -11.55 -25.29 9.13
CA SER A 220 -10.98 -24.45 8.07
C SER A 220 -11.68 -23.11 7.92
N TYR A 221 -10.90 -22.07 7.67
CA TYR A 221 -11.33 -20.71 7.39
C TYR A 221 -10.82 -20.33 6.01
N SER A 222 -11.70 -19.94 5.09
CA SER A 222 -11.31 -19.55 3.73
C SER A 222 -11.95 -18.24 3.34
N VAL A 223 -11.18 -17.37 2.69
CA VAL A 223 -11.65 -16.19 1.98
C VAL A 223 -11.31 -16.31 0.50
N LYS A 224 -12.17 -15.80 -0.38
CA LYS A 224 -11.94 -15.76 -1.83
C LYS A 224 -12.43 -14.45 -2.42
N ASP A 225 -11.82 -14.06 -3.52
CA ASP A 225 -12.16 -12.88 -4.31
C ASP A 225 -12.20 -11.62 -3.43
N VAL A 226 -11.13 -11.42 -2.65
CA VAL A 226 -10.98 -10.23 -1.81
C VAL A 226 -10.45 -9.10 -2.69
N LYS A 227 -11.12 -7.96 -2.63
CA LYS A 227 -10.80 -6.76 -3.40
C LYS A 227 -10.79 -5.56 -2.46
N LEU A 228 -9.82 -4.68 -2.62
CA LEU A 228 -9.80 -3.37 -2.02
C LEU A 228 -9.35 -2.38 -3.09
N ASN A 229 -10.22 -1.46 -3.47
CA ASN A 229 -9.87 -0.34 -4.32
C ASN A 229 -9.99 0.93 -3.48
N ALA A 230 -8.94 1.73 -3.48
CA ALA A 230 -8.93 3.07 -2.90
C ALA A 230 -8.48 4.06 -3.97
N GLN A 231 -9.20 5.16 -4.11
CA GLN A 231 -8.91 6.19 -5.10
C GLN A 231 -9.11 7.57 -4.48
N ALA A 232 -8.12 8.44 -4.60
CA ALA A 232 -8.21 9.85 -4.30
C ALA A 232 -8.12 10.65 -5.60
N ASP A 233 -9.19 11.34 -5.95
CA ASP A 233 -9.22 12.33 -7.03
C ASP A 233 -8.80 13.68 -6.44
N VAL A 234 -7.67 14.20 -6.90
CA VAL A 234 -7.05 15.42 -6.37
C VAL A 234 -7.35 16.60 -7.30
N GLY A 235 -7.92 17.65 -6.72
CA GLY A 235 -8.21 18.91 -7.39
C GLY A 235 -8.21 20.05 -6.38
N GLU A 236 -9.04 21.08 -6.57
CA GLU A 236 -9.28 22.08 -5.49
C GLU A 236 -9.89 21.41 -4.25
N LYS A 237 -10.76 20.43 -4.49
CA LYS A 237 -11.33 19.57 -3.46
C LYS A 237 -11.01 18.11 -3.72
N THR A 238 -10.36 17.46 -2.76
CA THR A 238 -10.02 16.05 -2.82
C THR A 238 -11.23 15.18 -2.49
N LYS A 239 -11.44 14.13 -3.28
CA LYS A 239 -12.47 13.11 -3.05
C LYS A 239 -11.83 11.75 -2.94
N VAL A 240 -12.20 11.00 -1.93
CA VAL A 240 -11.70 9.64 -1.66
C VAL A 240 -12.83 8.65 -1.84
N SER A 241 -12.70 7.77 -2.83
CA SER A 241 -13.58 6.62 -3.03
C SER A 241 -12.89 5.38 -2.48
N TYR A 242 -13.63 4.52 -1.81
CA TYR A 242 -13.16 3.20 -1.45
C TYR A 242 -14.22 2.13 -1.78
N ASP A 243 -13.76 0.95 -2.17
CA ASP A 243 -14.58 -0.22 -2.48
C ASP A 243 -13.82 -1.46 -2.02
N TRP A 244 -14.24 -1.98 -0.87
CA TRP A 244 -13.75 -3.22 -0.29
C TRP A 244 -14.80 -4.30 -0.41
N ALA A 245 -14.40 -5.50 -0.81
CA ALA A 245 -15.29 -6.64 -0.91
C ALA A 245 -14.55 -7.94 -0.62
N VAL A 246 -15.30 -8.89 -0.05
CA VAL A 246 -14.95 -10.30 0.12
C VAL A 246 -16.02 -11.10 -0.60
N GLY A 247 -15.68 -11.65 -1.77
CA GLY A 247 -16.63 -12.39 -2.60
C GLY A 247 -17.07 -13.72 -1.99
N THR A 248 -16.28 -14.32 -1.11
CA THR A 248 -16.67 -15.48 -0.29
C THR A 248 -15.85 -15.54 1.00
N LEU A 249 -16.53 -15.78 2.11
CA LEU A 249 -16.02 -16.18 3.42
C LEU A 249 -16.67 -17.51 3.78
N ASP A 250 -15.86 -18.54 3.98
CA ASP A 250 -16.29 -19.89 4.30
C ASP A 250 -15.63 -20.33 5.59
N ILE A 251 -16.44 -20.68 6.59
CA ILE A 251 -15.97 -21.12 7.92
C ILE A 251 -16.55 -22.50 8.16
N ASN A 252 -15.69 -23.50 8.09
CA ASN A 252 -16.01 -24.88 8.42
C ASN A 252 -15.38 -25.21 9.78
N ASN A 253 -16.07 -24.84 10.86
CA ASN A 253 -15.68 -25.16 12.23
C ASN A 253 -16.92 -25.71 12.97
N PRO A 254 -16.86 -26.88 13.65
CA PRO A 254 -18.01 -27.48 14.32
C PRO A 254 -18.61 -26.60 15.44
N MET A 255 -17.88 -25.60 15.94
CA MET A 255 -18.36 -24.63 16.93
C MET A 255 -18.94 -23.35 16.30
N VAL A 256 -18.76 -23.14 14.99
CA VAL A 256 -19.23 -21.95 14.27
C VAL A 256 -20.08 -22.38 13.08
N ASP A 257 -21.40 -22.26 13.23
CA ASP A 257 -22.33 -22.40 12.11
C ASP A 257 -22.47 -21.04 11.40
N LEU A 258 -21.59 -20.74 10.45
CA LEU A 258 -21.72 -19.58 9.57
C LEU A 258 -21.86 -20.07 8.12
N PRO A 259 -22.99 -19.81 7.43
CA PRO A 259 -23.10 -20.14 6.01
C PRO A 259 -22.07 -19.34 5.22
N GLN A 260 -21.70 -19.86 4.05
CA GLN A 260 -20.86 -19.15 3.09
C GLN A 260 -21.38 -17.71 2.94
N SER A 261 -20.52 -16.76 3.29
CA SER A 261 -20.89 -15.36 3.42
C SER A 261 -20.16 -14.49 2.41
N LYS A 262 -20.77 -13.41 1.96
CA LYS A 262 -20.15 -12.35 1.18
C LYS A 262 -20.30 -11.06 1.95
N MET A 263 -19.29 -10.22 1.95
CA MET A 263 -19.38 -8.92 2.60
C MET A 263 -18.61 -7.88 1.83
N GLY A 264 -18.98 -6.63 2.00
CA GLY A 264 -18.23 -5.54 1.43
C GLY A 264 -18.72 -4.21 1.96
N LEU A 265 -17.89 -3.22 1.73
CA LEU A 265 -18.11 -1.84 2.11
C LEU A 265 -17.63 -1.01 0.93
N LYS A 266 -18.51 -0.17 0.39
CA LYS A 266 -18.13 0.90 -0.53
C LYS A 266 -18.65 2.23 -0.03
N GLY A 267 -17.99 3.29 -0.46
CA GLY A 267 -18.46 4.64 -0.22
C GLY A 267 -17.46 5.68 -0.73
N LYS A 268 -17.88 6.94 -0.61
CA LYS A 268 -17.10 8.09 -1.04
C LYS A 268 -17.08 9.12 0.06
N ILE A 269 -15.89 9.43 0.56
CA ILE A 269 -15.65 10.51 1.50
C ILE A 269 -15.09 11.66 0.69
N GLY A 270 -15.70 12.85 0.72
CA GLY A 270 -15.29 13.86 -0.24
C GLY A 270 -15.42 15.30 0.20
N ASP A 271 -14.96 16.13 -0.72
CA ASP A 271 -14.98 17.59 -0.69
C ASP A 271 -14.03 18.25 0.32
N PHE A 272 -12.96 17.54 0.67
CA PHE A 272 -11.87 18.06 1.49
C PHE A 272 -11.07 19.13 0.74
N ASP A 273 -10.75 20.24 1.39
CA ASP A 273 -9.79 21.21 0.85
C ASP A 273 -8.40 20.56 0.71
N THR A 274 -7.93 20.43 -0.53
CA THR A 274 -6.66 19.77 -0.84
C THR A 274 -5.47 20.47 -0.17
N GLN A 275 -5.50 21.80 -0.03
CA GLN A 275 -4.41 22.54 0.62
C GLN A 275 -4.34 22.23 2.11
N LYS A 276 -5.49 21.98 2.77
CA LYS A 276 -5.51 21.54 4.17
C LYS A 276 -4.99 20.11 4.33
N LEU A 277 -5.27 19.21 3.38
CA LEU A 277 -4.71 17.86 3.39
C LEU A 277 -3.19 17.86 3.20
N ILE A 278 -2.67 18.69 2.29
CA ILE A 278 -1.22 18.89 2.11
C ILE A 278 -0.61 19.44 3.41
N ALA A 279 -1.19 20.48 3.99
CA ALA A 279 -0.70 21.05 5.25
C ALA A 279 -0.72 20.04 6.42
N LEU A 280 -1.73 19.16 6.46
CA LEU A 280 -1.81 18.07 7.44
C LEU A 280 -0.67 17.06 7.23
N SER A 281 -0.45 16.65 5.98
CA SER A 281 0.62 15.72 5.60
C SER A 281 1.99 16.29 5.98
N ASP A 282 2.26 17.54 5.63
CA ASP A 282 3.51 18.21 5.96
C ASP A 282 3.72 18.34 7.48
N ALA A 283 2.67 18.71 8.22
CA ALA A 283 2.75 18.81 9.68
C ALA A 283 3.01 17.44 10.33
N ALA A 284 2.38 16.37 9.83
CA ALA A 284 2.56 15.02 10.33
C ALA A 284 3.97 14.49 10.03
N ALA A 285 4.46 14.66 8.80
CA ALA A 285 5.81 14.26 8.40
C ALA A 285 6.90 14.95 9.24
N ASN A 286 6.64 16.19 9.67
CA ASN A 286 7.55 16.96 10.50
C ASN A 286 7.29 16.80 12.02
N ASN A 287 6.46 15.83 12.44
CA ASN A 287 6.11 15.57 13.85
C ASN A 287 5.55 16.79 14.62
N GLN A 288 4.84 17.69 13.93
CA GLN A 288 4.29 18.91 14.50
C GLN A 288 2.89 18.66 15.09
N VAL A 289 2.81 17.88 16.17
CA VAL A 289 1.55 17.43 16.78
C VAL A 289 0.50 18.54 17.00
N PRO A 290 0.84 19.74 17.52
CA PRO A 290 -0.17 20.80 17.70
C PRO A 290 -0.76 21.31 16.38
N ILE A 291 0.03 21.34 15.31
CA ILE A 291 -0.40 21.78 13.97
C ILE A 291 -1.25 20.69 13.33
N VAL A 292 -0.87 19.42 13.48
CA VAL A 292 -1.68 18.27 13.06
C VAL A 292 -3.09 18.35 13.65
N GLN A 293 -3.19 18.61 14.95
CA GLN A 293 -4.48 18.70 15.64
C GLN A 293 -5.32 19.90 15.16
N ASP A 294 -4.73 21.09 15.03
CA ASP A 294 -5.43 22.28 14.51
C ASP A 294 -5.93 22.08 13.08
N VAL A 295 -5.09 21.53 12.20
CA VAL A 295 -5.49 21.25 10.80
C VAL A 295 -6.58 20.19 10.73
N LEU A 296 -6.50 19.12 11.52
CA LEU A 296 -7.57 18.12 11.63
C LEU A 296 -8.89 18.74 12.08
N PHE A 297 -8.89 19.59 13.10
CA PHE A 297 -10.10 20.26 13.56
C PHE A 297 -10.70 21.18 12.50
N ARG A 298 -9.87 21.84 11.69
CA ARG A 298 -10.35 22.65 10.55
C ARG A 298 -10.94 21.78 9.44
N ILE A 299 -10.32 20.64 9.12
CA ILE A 299 -10.83 19.69 8.13
C ILE A 299 -12.20 19.15 8.57
N VAL A 300 -12.32 18.70 9.82
CA VAL A 300 -13.61 18.23 10.36
C VAL A 300 -14.60 19.39 10.45
N GLY A 301 -14.13 20.60 10.78
CA GLY A 301 -14.94 21.80 10.94
C GLY A 301 -15.55 22.33 9.64
N ASP A 302 -14.93 22.06 8.49
CA ASP A 302 -15.51 22.33 7.17
C ASP A 302 -16.73 21.43 6.87
N GLY A 303 -16.90 20.36 7.65
CA GLY A 303 -17.87 19.31 7.46
C GLY A 303 -17.30 18.15 6.64
N ILE A 304 -17.82 16.95 6.89
CA ILE A 304 -17.42 15.72 6.21
C ILE A 304 -18.67 15.07 5.66
N SER A 305 -18.69 14.84 4.35
CA SER A 305 -19.75 14.06 3.71
C SER A 305 -19.23 12.69 3.31
N PHE A 306 -19.97 11.68 3.74
CA PHE A 306 -19.78 10.30 3.38
C PHE A 306 -21.01 9.81 2.61
N SER A 307 -20.84 9.60 1.32
CA SER A 307 -21.91 9.31 0.38
C SER A 307 -21.72 7.93 -0.26
N ASP A 308 -22.79 7.44 -0.90
CA ASP A 308 -22.81 6.14 -1.58
C ASP A 308 -22.37 4.97 -0.67
N VAL A 309 -22.60 5.10 0.64
CA VAL A 309 -22.29 4.06 1.62
C VAL A 309 -23.11 2.83 1.28
N ASP A 310 -22.47 1.67 1.23
CA ASP A 310 -23.13 0.38 1.09
C ASP A 310 -22.27 -0.65 1.80
N LEU A 311 -22.66 -0.93 3.04
CA LEU A 311 -22.16 -2.05 3.81
C LEU A 311 -23.12 -3.21 3.57
N TYR A 312 -22.63 -4.33 3.04
CA TYR A 312 -23.45 -5.51 2.83
C TYR A 312 -22.85 -6.75 3.47
N LEU A 313 -23.74 -7.63 3.91
CA LEU A 313 -23.45 -8.99 4.36
C LEU A 313 -24.53 -9.90 3.77
N ASN A 314 -24.15 -10.74 2.82
CA ASN A 314 -25.07 -11.57 2.03
C ASN A 314 -26.19 -10.73 1.43
N ASP A 315 -27.44 -11.06 1.75
CA ASP A 315 -28.65 -10.38 1.30
C ASP A 315 -29.07 -9.21 2.21
N SER A 316 -28.27 -8.89 3.23
CA SER A 316 -28.49 -7.76 4.13
C SER A 316 -27.57 -6.59 3.78
N SER A 317 -28.04 -5.36 3.95
CA SER A 317 -27.24 -4.17 3.66
C SER A 317 -27.66 -2.96 4.48
N ILE A 318 -26.72 -2.04 4.71
CA ILE A 318 -26.94 -0.68 5.16
C ILE A 318 -26.42 0.24 4.05
N LYS A 319 -27.32 1.00 3.43
CA LYS A 319 -27.01 1.89 2.31
C LYS A 319 -27.37 3.32 2.65
N GLY A 320 -26.64 4.29 2.11
CA GLY A 320 -27.06 5.69 2.18
C GLY A 320 -25.90 6.66 2.35
N SER A 321 -26.08 7.64 3.24
CA SER A 321 -25.12 8.71 3.45
C SER A 321 -25.08 9.17 4.90
N LEU A 322 -23.91 9.59 5.34
CA LEU A 322 -23.65 10.23 6.61
C LEU A 322 -22.92 11.55 6.38
N GLU A 323 -23.34 12.60 7.05
CA GLU A 323 -22.73 13.92 7.01
C GLU A 323 -22.43 14.38 8.44
N VAL A 324 -21.23 14.89 8.66
CA VAL A 324 -20.94 15.77 9.80
C VAL A 324 -21.00 17.17 9.26
N GLY A 325 -22.03 17.93 9.62
CA GLY A 325 -22.18 19.30 9.17
C GLY A 325 -21.07 20.22 9.70
N ALA A 326 -20.78 21.28 8.97
CA ALA A 326 -19.74 22.25 9.35
C ALA A 326 -19.98 22.85 10.75
N GLN A 327 -18.92 22.91 11.56
CA GLN A 327 -18.94 23.43 12.92
C GLN A 327 -17.55 23.97 13.31
N ASP A 328 -17.52 24.95 14.21
CA ASP A 328 -16.27 25.35 14.87
C ASP A 328 -15.99 24.45 16.08
N TYR A 329 -14.95 23.64 15.98
CA TYR A 329 -14.44 22.76 17.02
C TYR A 329 -13.22 23.33 17.76
N THR A 330 -12.72 24.50 17.35
CA THR A 330 -11.48 25.08 17.85
C THR A 330 -11.61 25.44 19.33
N GLY A 331 -10.65 25.00 20.16
CA GLY A 331 -10.61 25.34 21.59
C GLY A 331 -11.70 24.68 22.45
N LEU A 332 -12.45 23.72 21.92
CA LEU A 332 -13.40 22.93 22.70
C LEU A 332 -12.68 21.83 23.48
N ASN A 333 -13.17 21.54 24.69
CA ASN A 333 -12.80 20.31 25.39
C ASN A 333 -13.58 19.10 24.85
N ASP A 334 -13.15 17.90 25.21
CA ASP A 334 -13.73 16.64 24.73
C ASP A 334 -15.26 16.55 24.91
N HIS A 335 -15.77 17.04 26.04
CA HIS A 335 -17.20 17.02 26.33
C HIS A 335 -17.99 17.96 25.40
N GLN A 336 -17.49 19.18 25.21
CA GLN A 336 -18.09 20.17 24.31
C GLN A 336 -18.01 19.70 22.85
N MET A 337 -16.90 19.08 22.47
CA MET A 337 -16.70 18.51 21.14
C MET A 337 -17.70 17.38 20.89
N GLY A 338 -17.86 16.45 21.82
CA GLY A 338 -18.83 15.35 21.72
C GLY A 338 -20.27 15.84 21.55
N GLN A 339 -20.69 16.85 22.32
CA GLN A 339 -22.02 17.45 22.17
C GLN A 339 -22.21 18.10 20.78
N LYS A 340 -21.22 18.86 20.31
CA LYS A 340 -21.29 19.51 19.00
C LYS A 340 -21.32 18.49 17.86
N LEU A 341 -20.47 17.48 17.90
CA LEU A 341 -20.45 16.40 16.93
C LEU A 341 -21.80 15.70 16.86
N GLY A 342 -22.38 15.31 18.00
CA GLY A 342 -23.70 14.68 18.06
C GLY A 342 -24.79 15.52 17.38
N SER A 343 -24.79 16.84 17.62
CA SER A 343 -25.77 17.74 16.99
C SER A 343 -25.52 18.03 15.50
N ALA A 344 -24.30 17.79 15.01
CA ALA A 344 -23.90 18.06 13.63
C ALA A 344 -24.06 16.86 12.71
N ILE A 345 -24.21 15.65 13.26
CA ILE A 345 -24.38 14.43 12.47
C ILE A 345 -25.77 14.43 11.84
N LYS A 346 -25.78 14.21 10.53
CA LYS A 346 -26.97 13.88 9.75
C LYS A 346 -26.73 12.57 9.04
N SER A 347 -27.75 11.73 8.95
CA SER A 347 -27.61 10.44 8.31
C SER A 347 -28.94 10.01 7.72
N GLU A 348 -28.86 9.43 6.53
CA GLU A 348 -29.98 8.76 5.88
C GLU A 348 -29.49 7.38 5.48
N LEU A 349 -29.96 6.35 6.19
CA LEU A 349 -29.54 4.97 6.01
C LEU A 349 -30.74 4.08 5.75
N ASP A 350 -30.76 3.47 4.57
CA ASP A 350 -31.66 2.39 4.22
C ASP A 350 -31.05 1.06 4.67
N VAL A 351 -31.71 0.43 5.64
CA VAL A 351 -31.31 -0.85 6.22
C VAL A 351 -32.21 -1.94 5.66
N THR A 352 -31.60 -3.01 5.15
CA THR A 352 -32.28 -4.24 4.71
C THR A 352 -31.65 -5.42 5.45
N LEU A 353 -32.47 -6.23 6.11
CA LEU A 353 -32.02 -7.41 6.86
C LEU A 353 -32.73 -8.66 6.32
N SER A 354 -31.96 -9.72 6.11
CA SER A 354 -32.51 -11.06 5.84
C SER A 354 -33.09 -11.67 7.12
N PRO A 355 -34.09 -12.56 7.03
CA PRO A 355 -34.62 -13.28 8.19
C PRO A 355 -33.55 -14.06 8.96
N GLU A 356 -32.58 -14.61 8.23
CA GLU A 356 -31.46 -15.35 8.79
C GLU A 356 -30.60 -14.44 9.68
N LEU A 357 -30.29 -13.23 9.22
CA LEU A 357 -29.52 -12.27 9.99
C LEU A 357 -30.30 -11.77 11.21
N VAL A 358 -31.61 -11.51 11.05
CA VAL A 358 -32.50 -11.14 12.16
C VAL A 358 -32.52 -12.22 13.24
N SER A 359 -32.65 -13.49 12.84
CA SER A 359 -32.64 -14.63 13.76
C SER A 359 -31.30 -14.78 14.48
N ARG A 360 -30.18 -14.45 13.83
CA ARG A 360 -28.83 -14.56 14.41
C ARG A 360 -28.50 -13.43 15.37
N ILE A 361 -28.87 -12.18 15.03
CA ILE A 361 -28.67 -11.01 15.89
C ILE A 361 -29.62 -11.07 17.09
N GLY A 362 -30.76 -11.74 16.97
CA GLY A 362 -31.73 -11.87 18.04
C GLY A 362 -32.51 -10.58 18.30
N LEU A 363 -32.86 -9.85 17.24
CA LEU A 363 -33.63 -8.61 17.38
C LEU A 363 -34.98 -8.89 18.06
N PRO A 364 -35.35 -8.13 19.12
CA PRO A 364 -36.61 -8.34 19.81
C PRO A 364 -37.80 -8.18 18.86
N PRO A 365 -38.85 -9.02 18.95
CA PRO A 365 -40.04 -8.90 18.10
C PRO A 365 -40.71 -7.52 18.20
N GLN A 366 -40.63 -6.87 19.36
CA GLN A 366 -41.13 -5.51 19.55
C GLN A 366 -40.40 -4.47 18.69
N ALA A 367 -39.07 -4.60 18.56
CA ALA A 367 -38.27 -3.72 17.72
C ALA A 367 -38.53 -3.97 16.23
N LEU A 368 -38.61 -5.24 15.82
CA LEU A 368 -38.93 -5.63 14.45
C LEU A 368 -40.32 -5.11 14.03
N ASN A 369 -41.34 -5.37 14.84
CA ASN A 369 -42.71 -4.95 14.52
C ASN A 369 -42.93 -3.44 14.63
N GLY A 370 -42.12 -2.76 15.45
CA GLY A 370 -42.25 -1.32 15.68
C GLY A 370 -41.51 -0.47 14.65
N TYR A 371 -40.36 -0.92 14.14
CA TYR A 371 -39.44 -0.08 13.38
C TYR A 371 -39.04 -0.64 12.01
N PHE A 372 -39.46 -1.86 11.66
CA PHE A 372 -39.16 -2.48 10.37
C PHE A 372 -40.45 -2.85 9.62
N GLU A 373 -40.37 -2.76 8.29
CA GLU A 373 -41.41 -3.25 7.39
C GLU A 373 -40.98 -4.59 6.78
N LEU A 374 -41.90 -5.54 6.67
CA LEU A 374 -41.64 -6.80 5.99
C LEU A 374 -42.00 -6.68 4.51
N THR A 375 -41.00 -6.83 3.66
CA THR A 375 -41.15 -6.81 2.20
C THR A 375 -41.76 -8.12 1.67
N LYS A 376 -42.21 -8.10 0.40
CA LYS A 376 -42.77 -9.29 -0.28
C LYS A 376 -41.78 -10.44 -0.41
N ASP A 377 -40.49 -10.13 -0.49
CA ASP A 377 -39.41 -11.13 -0.58
C ASP A 377 -38.95 -11.61 0.81
N ASN A 378 -39.78 -11.39 1.83
CA ASN A 378 -39.53 -11.77 3.22
C ASN A 378 -38.25 -11.14 3.81
N ARG A 379 -37.95 -9.88 3.48
CA ARG A 379 -36.84 -9.11 4.06
C ARG A 379 -37.37 -7.98 4.95
N TYR A 380 -36.67 -7.67 6.03
CA TYR A 380 -37.01 -6.57 6.93
C TYR A 380 -36.30 -5.29 6.48
N THR A 381 -37.04 -4.22 6.27
CA THR A 381 -36.49 -2.94 5.81
C THR A 381 -36.84 -1.81 6.75
N THR A 382 -35.89 -0.90 7.00
CA THR A 382 -36.14 0.34 7.73
C THR A 382 -35.30 1.46 7.16
N LYS A 383 -35.83 2.67 7.20
CA LYS A 383 -35.10 3.90 6.89
C LYS A 383 -34.75 4.59 8.19
N LEU A 384 -33.47 4.60 8.54
CA LEU A 384 -32.93 5.35 9.67
C LEU A 384 -32.61 6.77 9.22
N LEU A 385 -33.19 7.74 9.91
CA LEU A 385 -32.87 9.15 9.72
C LEU A 385 -32.30 9.69 11.03
N ILE A 386 -31.09 10.23 10.96
CA ILE A 386 -30.45 10.99 12.04
C ILE A 386 -30.42 12.44 11.58
N ASP A 387 -30.97 13.35 12.39
CA ASP A 387 -30.85 14.79 12.20
C ASP A 387 -30.50 15.43 13.54
N GLY A 388 -29.19 15.62 13.76
CA GLY A 388 -28.61 16.00 15.04
C GLY A 388 -28.96 14.99 16.13
N ASN A 389 -29.63 15.48 17.20
CA ASN A 389 -30.00 14.65 18.35
C ASN A 389 -31.30 13.85 18.15
N SER A 390 -31.93 13.93 16.98
CA SER A 390 -33.15 13.19 16.65
C SER A 390 -32.81 11.97 15.81
N VAL A 391 -33.28 10.80 16.24
CA VAL A 391 -33.14 9.54 15.49
C VAL A 391 -34.53 8.95 15.26
N THR A 392 -34.85 8.67 14.00
CA THR A 392 -36.10 8.01 13.64
C THR A 392 -35.84 6.77 12.78
N ALA A 393 -36.72 5.79 12.89
CA ALA A 393 -36.78 4.60 12.05
C ALA A 393 -38.16 4.55 11.39
N ASN A 394 -38.22 4.61 10.06
CA ASN A 394 -39.47 4.73 9.29
C ASN A 394 -40.38 5.89 9.78
N GLY A 395 -39.77 7.01 10.17
CA GLY A 395 -40.46 8.20 10.68
C GLY A 395 -40.96 8.09 12.13
N LEU A 396 -40.74 6.95 12.81
CA LEU A 396 -41.04 6.80 14.23
C LEU A 396 -39.80 7.12 15.07
N PRO A 397 -39.93 7.89 16.17
CA PRO A 397 -38.79 8.20 17.03
C PRO A 397 -38.28 6.94 17.71
N LEU A 398 -36.97 6.70 17.61
CA LEU A 398 -36.29 5.66 18.39
C LEU A 398 -36.14 6.17 19.84
N ARG A 399 -36.75 5.44 20.79
CA ARG A 399 -36.75 5.77 22.22
C ARG A 399 -35.95 4.78 23.05
#